data_AF-A0A1G2H121-F1
#
_entry.id   AF-A0A1G2H121-F1
#
_cell.length_a   1.000
_cell.length_b   1.000
_cell.length_c   1.000
_cell.angle_alpha   90.00
_cell.angle_beta   90.00
_cell.angle_gamma   90.00
#
_symmetry.space_group_name_H-M   'P 1'
#
loop_
_entity.id
_entity.type
_entity.pdbx_description
1 polymer ?
#
loop_
_entity_poly.entity_id
_entity_poly.type
_entity_poly.pdbx_seq_one_letter_code
_entity_poly.pdbx_strand_id
1 'polypeptide(L)'
;MPNEKEISNLKIRKKKPSHILPEIKKLNLSEDIDEFYLVLAVIFNDLRGIIAFYRFVEQHRKPEVGEVSSHAGDYNALRVQLLKILISYFNEVTLFLRKNEDMLKHDKIMTHIRALNESDQYVLKKLYALAEIQSEVDLTEEGKKFVEFFLKVRNNAGYHYYQSGQNLTAGFRYHFFEIDNTTNLQNKFAYYSYRRSEFDAIRYYYADAAVDGYIAKCALEVGLGSIEKVIKLIFEYTVETSRVISRLLESYLDEKPNV
;
A
#
# COMPACT_ATOMS: atom_id res chain seq x y z
N MET A 1 -15.90 12.98 -9.22
CA MET A 1 -16.46 12.88 -7.86
C MET A 1 -17.90 12.39 -8.00
N PRO A 2 -18.40 11.45 -7.17
CA PRO A 2 -19.80 11.06 -7.22
C PRO A 2 -20.69 12.29 -6.99
N ASN A 3 -21.80 12.38 -7.69
CA ASN A 3 -22.74 13.49 -7.58
C ASN A 3 -23.41 13.44 -6.19
N GLU A 4 -23.69 14.57 -5.53
CA GLU A 4 -24.27 14.59 -4.16
C GLU A 4 -25.57 13.75 -4.05
N LYS A 5 -26.31 13.63 -5.15
CA LYS A 5 -27.51 12.77 -5.28
C LYS A 5 -27.23 11.25 -5.23
N GLU A 6 -26.03 10.78 -5.54
CA GLU A 6 -25.67 9.36 -5.44
C GLU A 6 -25.36 8.96 -3.99
N ILE A 7 -24.78 9.87 -3.20
CA ILE A 7 -24.48 9.64 -1.79
C ILE A 7 -25.77 9.57 -0.97
N SER A 8 -26.80 10.36 -1.32
CA SER A 8 -28.10 10.35 -0.65
C SER A 8 -28.91 9.06 -0.84
N ASN A 9 -28.55 8.22 -1.83
CA ASN A 9 -29.23 6.96 -2.13
C ASN A 9 -28.55 5.73 -1.52
N LEU A 10 -27.41 5.90 -0.84
CA LEU A 10 -26.77 4.82 -0.10
C LEU A 10 -27.55 4.58 1.20
N LYS A 11 -28.05 3.35 1.40
CA LYS A 11 -28.69 2.94 2.65
C LYS A 11 -27.65 2.97 3.79
N ILE A 12 -27.66 4.04 4.58
CA ILE A 12 -26.86 4.12 5.81
C ILE A 12 -27.49 3.15 6.83
N ARG A 13 -26.83 2.01 7.08
CA ARG A 13 -27.18 1.12 8.20
C ARG A 13 -26.70 1.80 9.49
N LYS A 14 -27.62 2.15 10.40
CA LYS A 14 -27.30 2.77 11.69
C LYS A 14 -27.38 1.70 12.78
N LYS A 15 -26.24 1.38 13.42
CA LYS A 15 -26.20 0.45 14.54
C LYS A 15 -25.19 0.92 15.58
N LYS A 16 -25.58 0.97 16.85
CA LYS A 16 -24.68 1.26 17.96
C LYS A 16 -23.90 -0.04 18.30
N PRO A 17 -22.56 -0.07 18.22
CA PRO A 17 -21.78 -1.27 18.50
C PRO A 17 -21.62 -1.47 20.02
N SER A 18 -22.73 -1.69 20.72
CA SER A 18 -22.75 -1.86 22.18
C SER A 18 -21.95 -3.06 22.67
N HIS A 19 -21.66 -4.01 21.79
CA HIS A 19 -20.83 -5.19 22.06
C HIS A 19 -19.32 -4.91 22.14
N ILE A 20 -18.86 -3.70 21.80
CA ILE A 20 -17.45 -3.28 21.88
C ILE A 20 -17.14 -2.52 23.20
N LEU A 21 -18.15 -2.28 24.04
CA LEU A 21 -17.96 -1.47 25.25
C LEU A 21 -17.30 -2.27 26.39
N PRO A 22 -16.26 -1.73 27.06
CA PRO A 22 -15.44 -2.45 28.04
C PRO A 22 -16.12 -2.75 29.38
N GLU A 23 -17.38 -2.32 29.61
CA GLU A 23 -18.08 -2.49 30.89
C GLU A 23 -18.60 -3.93 31.12
N ILE A 24 -18.33 -4.86 30.20
CA ILE A 24 -18.63 -6.31 30.32
C ILE A 24 -17.33 -7.12 30.26
N LYS A 25 -16.24 -6.66 30.92
CA LYS A 25 -14.98 -7.42 31.05
C LYS A 25 -15.14 -8.67 31.92
N LYS A 26 -15.68 -9.72 31.34
CA LYS A 26 -15.55 -11.11 31.81
C LYS A 26 -15.24 -12.01 30.60
N LEU A 27 -13.95 -12.17 30.31
CA LEU A 27 -13.33 -13.36 29.70
C LEU A 27 -14.15 -14.04 28.58
N ASN A 28 -14.62 -13.31 27.57
CA ASN A 28 -15.35 -13.89 26.44
C ASN A 28 -14.60 -13.66 25.12
N LEU A 29 -14.20 -14.76 24.47
CA LEU A 29 -13.56 -14.80 23.15
C LEU A 29 -14.33 -14.06 22.02
N SER A 30 -15.58 -13.66 22.23
CA SER A 30 -16.33 -12.86 21.25
C SER A 30 -15.84 -11.41 21.15
N GLU A 31 -15.21 -10.87 22.20
CA GLU A 31 -14.69 -9.48 22.22
C GLU A 31 -13.47 -9.34 21.31
N ASP A 32 -12.56 -10.33 21.31
CA ASP A 32 -11.34 -10.30 20.49
C ASP A 32 -11.64 -10.32 18.97
N ILE A 33 -12.74 -10.97 18.56
CA ILE A 33 -13.20 -10.98 17.16
C ILE A 33 -13.73 -9.60 16.78
N ASP A 34 -14.49 -8.95 17.66
CA ASP A 34 -15.08 -7.65 17.40
C ASP A 34 -14.00 -6.56 17.33
N GLU A 35 -12.97 -6.63 18.17
CA GLU A 35 -11.77 -5.80 18.09
C GLU A 35 -10.99 -6.05 16.79
N PHE A 36 -10.80 -7.31 16.39
CA PHE A 36 -10.14 -7.66 15.14
C PHE A 36 -10.86 -7.05 13.93
N TYR A 37 -12.19 -7.18 13.86
CA TYR A 37 -12.99 -6.57 12.79
C TYR A 37 -13.04 -5.05 12.85
N LEU A 38 -12.96 -4.44 14.04
CA LEU A 38 -12.80 -3.00 14.17
C LEU A 38 -11.49 -2.52 13.54
N VAL A 39 -10.38 -3.22 13.79
CA VAL A 39 -9.09 -2.88 13.15
C VAL A 39 -9.16 -3.10 11.64
N LEU A 40 -9.78 -4.18 11.16
CA LEU A 40 -10.01 -4.38 9.72
C LEU A 40 -10.83 -3.23 9.10
N ALA A 41 -11.81 -2.68 9.82
CA ALA A 41 -12.60 -1.55 9.34
C ALA A 41 -11.76 -0.27 9.22
N VAL A 42 -10.87 -0.01 10.18
CA VAL A 42 -9.87 1.07 10.08
C VAL A 42 -8.99 0.83 8.86
N ILE A 43 -8.49 -0.41 8.70
CA ILE A 43 -7.60 -0.75 7.60
C ILE A 43 -8.27 -0.49 6.24
N PHE A 44 -9.54 -0.85 6.11
CA PHE A 44 -10.33 -0.61 4.91
C PHE A 44 -10.48 0.89 4.60
N ASN A 45 -10.77 1.71 5.61
CA ASN A 45 -10.96 3.15 5.43
C ASN A 45 -9.69 3.84 4.95
N ASP A 46 -8.54 3.47 5.51
CA ASP A 46 -7.25 4.03 5.13
C ASP A 46 -6.85 3.59 3.71
N LEU A 47 -7.04 2.31 3.35
CA LEU A 47 -6.84 1.84 1.97
C LEU A 47 -7.71 2.62 0.98
N ARG A 48 -8.98 2.88 1.33
CA ARG A 48 -9.88 3.69 0.50
C ARG A 48 -9.39 5.13 0.37
N GLY A 49 -8.86 5.72 1.44
CA GLY A 49 -8.24 7.04 1.41
C GLY A 49 -7.02 7.10 0.49
N ILE A 50 -6.13 6.12 0.58
CA ILE A 50 -4.94 6.04 -0.28
C ILE A 50 -5.34 5.82 -1.74
N ILE A 51 -6.35 4.98 -2.01
CA ILE A 51 -6.87 4.79 -3.38
C ILE A 51 -7.40 6.11 -3.95
N ALA A 52 -8.10 6.91 -3.15
CA ALA A 52 -8.57 8.23 -3.56
C ALA A 52 -7.40 9.18 -3.84
N PHE A 53 -6.38 9.17 -2.99
CA PHE A 53 -5.18 9.99 -3.18
C PHE A 53 -4.41 9.59 -4.45
N TYR A 54 -4.27 8.30 -4.75
CA TYR A 54 -3.68 7.84 -6.02
C TYR A 54 -4.45 8.35 -7.23
N ARG A 55 -5.79 8.24 -7.20
CA ARG A 55 -6.63 8.73 -8.30
C ARG A 55 -6.52 10.24 -8.49
N PHE A 56 -6.34 10.99 -7.40
CA PHE A 56 -6.08 12.43 -7.46
C PHE A 56 -4.73 12.73 -8.12
N VAL A 57 -3.65 12.03 -7.74
CA VAL A 57 -2.33 12.19 -8.36
C VAL A 57 -2.38 11.87 -9.87
N GLU A 58 -3.03 10.77 -10.25
CA GLU A 58 -3.15 10.37 -11.67
C GLU A 58 -3.99 11.31 -12.54
N GLN A 59 -4.80 12.19 -11.93
CA GLN A 59 -5.53 13.24 -12.66
C GLN A 59 -4.65 14.44 -13.01
N HIS A 60 -3.46 14.57 -12.43
CA HIS A 60 -2.53 15.64 -12.76
C HIS A 60 -1.90 15.39 -14.14
N ARG A 61 -1.51 16.47 -14.83
CA ARG A 61 -0.81 16.38 -16.11
C ARG A 61 0.47 15.55 -15.94
N LYS A 62 0.54 14.42 -16.64
CA LYS A 62 1.75 13.61 -16.71
C LYS A 62 2.84 14.39 -17.47
N PRO A 63 4.07 14.44 -16.96
CA PRO A 63 5.19 15.05 -17.68
C PRO A 63 5.42 14.35 -19.02
N GLU A 64 5.87 15.09 -20.02
CA GLU A 64 6.28 14.49 -21.29
C GLU A 64 7.57 13.68 -21.11
N VAL A 65 7.80 12.71 -22.01
CA VAL A 65 9.02 11.89 -21.97
C VAL A 65 10.23 12.82 -22.13
N GLY A 66 11.15 12.77 -21.16
CA GLY A 66 12.34 13.62 -21.15
C GLY A 66 12.12 15.06 -20.67
N GLU A 67 10.93 15.42 -20.20
CA GLU A 67 10.65 16.76 -19.66
C GLU A 67 11.53 17.08 -18.45
N VAL A 68 12.35 18.13 -18.53
CA VAL A 68 13.14 18.64 -17.40
C VAL A 68 12.50 19.93 -16.90
N SER A 69 11.68 19.84 -15.86
CA SER A 69 10.95 20.98 -15.27
C SER A 69 10.66 20.76 -13.78
N SER A 70 10.35 21.83 -13.05
CA SER A 70 9.88 21.71 -11.65
C SER A 70 8.59 20.88 -11.57
N HIS A 71 7.70 21.02 -12.55
CA HIS A 71 6.47 20.22 -12.66
C HIS A 71 6.78 18.72 -12.77
N ALA A 72 7.74 18.35 -13.63
CA ALA A 72 8.15 16.96 -13.79
C ALA A 72 8.75 16.39 -12.49
N GLY A 73 9.59 17.19 -11.82
CA GLY A 73 10.14 16.86 -10.52
C GLY A 73 9.06 16.66 -9.44
N ASP A 74 8.11 17.58 -9.33
CA ASP A 74 7.04 17.51 -8.35
C ASP A 74 6.07 16.35 -8.61
N TYR A 75 5.72 16.10 -9.88
CA TYR A 75 4.88 14.97 -10.25
C TYR A 75 5.53 13.63 -9.88
N ASN A 76 6.79 13.44 -10.25
CA ASN A 76 7.52 12.20 -9.91
C ASN A 76 7.65 12.02 -8.41
N ALA A 77 7.91 13.11 -7.70
CA ALA A 77 8.09 13.03 -6.28
C ALA A 77 6.78 12.82 -5.50
N LEU A 78 5.63 13.29 -6.00
CA LEU A 78 4.31 12.89 -5.51
C LEU A 78 4.08 11.38 -5.69
N ARG A 79 4.46 10.81 -6.84
CA ARG A 79 4.36 9.36 -7.10
C ARG A 79 5.24 8.54 -6.16
N VAL A 80 6.49 8.95 -5.96
CA VAL A 80 7.41 8.31 -5.00
C VAL A 80 6.85 8.39 -3.58
N GLN A 81 6.33 9.55 -3.17
CA GLN A 81 5.73 9.72 -1.85
C GLN A 81 4.51 8.81 -1.66
N LEU A 82 3.64 8.72 -2.65
CA LEU A 82 2.49 7.82 -2.64
C LEU A 82 2.91 6.35 -2.52
N LEU A 83 3.93 5.94 -3.27
CA LEU A 83 4.48 4.59 -3.21
C LEU A 83 5.04 4.26 -1.81
N LYS A 84 5.75 5.21 -1.20
CA LYS A 84 6.26 5.07 0.17
C LYS A 84 5.14 4.91 1.19
N ILE A 85 4.08 5.72 1.07
CA ILE A 85 2.89 5.62 1.94
C ILE A 85 2.26 4.24 1.80
N LEU A 86 2.04 3.77 0.56
CA LEU A 86 1.48 2.46 0.28
C LEU A 86 2.30 1.34 0.90
N ILE A 87 3.63 1.35 0.70
CA ILE A 87 4.52 0.30 1.22
C ILE A 87 4.57 0.30 2.75
N SER A 88 4.65 1.48 3.37
CA SER A 88 4.66 1.61 4.83
C SER A 88 3.34 1.13 5.44
N TYR A 89 2.23 1.50 4.81
CA TYR A 89 0.91 1.12 5.25
C TYR A 89 0.67 -0.39 5.14
N PHE A 90 1.04 -1.00 4.00
CA PHE A 90 0.99 -2.45 3.86
C PHE A 90 1.91 -3.15 4.86
N ASN A 91 3.06 -2.56 5.23
CA ASN A 91 3.88 -3.13 6.31
C ASN A 91 3.11 -3.17 7.63
N GLU A 92 2.45 -2.08 8.01
CA GLU A 92 1.63 -2.02 9.21
C GLU A 92 0.51 -3.07 9.19
N VAL A 93 -0.19 -3.21 8.06
CA VAL A 93 -1.19 -4.28 7.87
C VAL A 93 -0.56 -5.66 8.05
N THR A 94 0.61 -5.92 7.47
CA THR A 94 1.29 -7.22 7.61
C THR A 94 1.73 -7.50 9.05
N LEU A 95 2.19 -6.48 9.78
CA LEU A 95 2.54 -6.60 11.21
C LEU A 95 1.30 -6.90 12.05
N PHE A 96 0.18 -6.24 11.77
CA PHE A 96 -1.09 -6.51 12.44
C PHE A 96 -1.53 -7.96 12.20
N LEU A 97 -1.52 -8.43 10.95
CA LEU A 97 -1.91 -9.80 10.64
C LEU A 97 -1.00 -10.82 11.31
N ARG A 98 0.33 -10.58 11.29
CA ARG A 98 1.30 -11.46 11.94
C ARG A 98 1.09 -11.53 13.45
N LYS A 99 0.82 -10.39 14.08
CA LYS A 99 0.52 -10.33 15.52
C LYS A 99 -0.78 -11.07 15.89
N ASN A 100 -1.72 -11.17 14.96
CA ASN A 100 -3.04 -11.78 15.15
C ASN A 100 -3.18 -13.10 14.38
N GLU A 101 -2.09 -13.84 14.16
CA GLU A 101 -2.13 -15.11 13.41
C GLU A 101 -3.10 -16.12 14.01
N ASP A 102 -3.14 -16.26 15.34
CA ASP A 102 -4.06 -17.19 16.01
C ASP A 102 -5.53 -16.81 15.78
N MET A 103 -5.82 -15.50 15.71
CA MET A 103 -7.14 -14.99 15.40
C MET A 103 -7.56 -15.37 13.96
N LEU A 104 -6.63 -15.36 13.00
CA LEU A 104 -6.90 -15.81 11.63
C LEU A 104 -7.28 -17.30 11.55
N LYS A 105 -6.89 -18.12 12.54
CA LYS A 105 -7.23 -19.55 12.63
C LYS A 105 -8.55 -19.81 13.36
N HIS A 106 -9.14 -18.78 13.99
CA HIS A 106 -10.39 -18.91 14.74
C HIS A 106 -11.55 -19.35 13.81
N ASP A 107 -12.35 -20.34 14.21
CA ASP A 107 -13.40 -20.97 13.39
C ASP A 107 -14.34 -19.96 12.72
N LYS A 108 -14.74 -18.94 13.49
CA LYS A 108 -15.60 -17.86 12.99
C LYS A 108 -14.94 -17.05 11.85
N ILE A 109 -13.68 -16.65 12.02
CA ILE A 109 -12.95 -15.91 10.98
C ILE A 109 -12.66 -16.81 9.79
N MET A 110 -12.31 -18.08 10.03
CA MET A 110 -12.13 -19.07 8.98
C MET A 110 -13.41 -19.30 8.18
N THR A 111 -14.59 -19.22 8.80
CA THR A 111 -15.87 -19.29 8.08
C THR A 111 -16.01 -18.11 7.11
N HIS A 112 -15.72 -16.89 7.54
CA HIS A 112 -15.73 -15.72 6.66
C HIS A 112 -14.67 -15.80 5.55
N ILE A 113 -13.46 -16.29 5.85
CA ILE A 113 -12.39 -16.49 4.87
C ILE A 113 -12.79 -17.52 3.81
N ARG A 114 -13.39 -18.65 4.22
CA ARG A 114 -13.84 -19.70 3.29
C ARG A 114 -14.99 -19.25 2.39
N ALA A 115 -15.76 -18.25 2.81
CA ALA A 115 -16.82 -17.65 1.99
C ALA A 115 -16.27 -16.72 0.89
N LEU A 116 -14.98 -16.36 0.92
CA LEU A 116 -14.35 -15.62 -0.16
C LEU A 116 -14.27 -16.47 -1.44
N ASN A 117 -14.40 -15.82 -2.60
CA ASN A 117 -14.20 -16.50 -3.88
C ASN A 117 -12.70 -16.79 -4.13
N GLU A 118 -12.40 -17.60 -5.14
CA GLU A 118 -11.03 -18.02 -5.46
C GLU A 118 -10.06 -16.84 -5.68
N SER A 119 -10.54 -15.78 -6.38
CA SER A 119 -9.74 -14.57 -6.63
C SER A 119 -9.40 -13.84 -5.32
N ASP A 120 -10.35 -13.69 -4.42
CA ASP A 120 -10.13 -13.05 -3.11
C ASP A 120 -9.26 -13.89 -2.19
N GLN A 121 -9.43 -15.22 -2.21
CA GLN A 121 -8.54 -16.12 -1.50
C GLN A 121 -7.11 -16.03 -2.02
N TYR A 122 -6.91 -15.85 -3.34
CA TYR A 122 -5.59 -15.63 -3.91
C TYR A 122 -4.96 -14.31 -3.45
N VAL A 123 -5.74 -13.24 -3.35
CA VAL A 123 -5.27 -11.95 -2.81
C VAL A 123 -4.89 -12.07 -1.33
N LEU A 124 -5.70 -12.80 -0.55
CA LEU A 124 -5.43 -13.06 0.86
C LEU A 124 -4.15 -13.92 1.04
N LYS A 125 -3.95 -14.93 0.19
CA LYS A 125 -2.71 -15.72 0.12
C LYS A 125 -1.48 -14.83 -0.10
N LYS A 126 -1.53 -13.90 -1.07
CA LYS A 126 -0.46 -12.90 -1.25
C LYS A 126 -0.22 -12.10 0.04
N LEU A 127 -1.29 -11.70 0.74
CA LEU A 127 -1.18 -10.91 1.96
C LEU A 127 -0.56 -11.71 3.11
N TYR A 128 -0.89 -12.99 3.24
CA TYR A 128 -0.26 -13.91 4.20
C TYR A 128 1.21 -14.16 3.90
N ALA A 129 1.58 -14.27 2.62
CA ALA A 129 2.98 -14.37 2.22
C ALA A 129 3.77 -13.11 2.60
N LEU A 130 3.18 -11.91 2.40
CA LEU A 130 3.79 -10.65 2.84
C LEU A 130 3.89 -10.53 4.37
N ALA A 131 2.92 -11.07 5.10
CA ALA A 131 2.89 -11.11 6.56
C ALA A 131 3.76 -12.22 7.17
N GLU A 132 4.34 -13.09 6.34
CA GLU A 132 5.18 -14.21 6.75
C GLU A 132 4.45 -15.20 7.69
N ILE A 133 3.13 -15.37 7.50
CA ILE A 133 2.24 -16.22 8.33
C ILE A 133 2.23 -17.69 7.88
N GLN A 134 2.61 -17.96 6.63
CA GLN A 134 2.69 -19.33 6.10
C GLN A 134 3.96 -19.47 5.26
N SER A 135 4.77 -20.49 5.57
CA SER A 135 6.06 -20.73 4.93
C SER A 135 5.94 -21.13 3.46
N GLU A 136 4.81 -21.72 3.06
CA GLU A 136 4.55 -22.15 1.70
C GLU A 136 3.14 -21.70 1.27
N VAL A 137 3.08 -20.55 0.61
CA VAL A 137 1.88 -20.09 -0.08
C VAL A 137 2.06 -20.40 -1.57
N ASP A 138 1.14 -21.19 -2.13
CA ASP A 138 1.10 -21.46 -3.57
C ASP A 138 0.69 -20.19 -4.32
N LEU A 139 1.70 -19.48 -4.83
CA LEU A 139 1.58 -18.25 -5.60
C LEU A 139 2.06 -18.50 -7.02
N THR A 140 1.47 -17.78 -7.98
CA THR A 140 2.02 -17.75 -9.35
C THR A 140 3.42 -17.14 -9.33
N GLU A 141 4.22 -17.39 -10.38
CA GLU A 141 5.55 -16.78 -10.51
C GLU A 141 5.51 -15.25 -10.41
N GLU A 142 4.50 -14.60 -11.00
CA GLU A 142 4.29 -13.16 -10.84
C GLU A 142 3.95 -12.76 -9.40
N GLY A 143 3.14 -13.57 -8.70
CA GLY A 143 2.85 -13.39 -7.28
C GLY A 143 4.10 -13.49 -6.40
N LYS A 144 4.97 -14.47 -6.65
CA LYS A 144 6.25 -14.64 -5.93
C LYS A 144 7.16 -13.44 -6.14
N LYS A 145 7.32 -12.97 -7.39
CA LYS A 145 8.10 -11.77 -7.73
C LYS A 145 7.56 -10.52 -7.02
N PHE A 146 6.24 -10.36 -6.97
CA PHE A 146 5.60 -9.26 -6.27
C PHE A 146 5.90 -9.30 -4.76
N VAL A 147 5.77 -10.47 -4.13
CA VAL A 147 6.08 -10.66 -2.71
C VAL A 147 7.55 -10.37 -2.43
N GLU A 148 8.47 -10.94 -3.22
CA GLU A 148 9.91 -10.70 -3.06
C GLU A 148 10.25 -9.21 -3.20
N PHE A 149 9.72 -8.56 -4.24
CA PHE A 149 9.88 -7.12 -4.44
C PHE A 149 9.39 -6.32 -3.24
N PHE A 150 8.17 -6.60 -2.77
CA PHE A 150 7.58 -5.87 -1.67
C PHE A 150 8.41 -6.04 -0.40
N LEU A 151 8.85 -7.25 -0.07
CA LEU A 151 9.71 -7.51 1.09
C LEU A 151 11.04 -6.76 1.00
N LYS A 152 11.68 -6.72 -0.18
CA LYS A 152 12.90 -5.91 -0.42
C LYS A 152 12.63 -4.43 -0.16
N VAL A 153 11.59 -3.86 -0.76
CA VAL A 153 11.33 -2.41 -0.67
C VAL A 153 10.77 -2.00 0.68
N ARG A 154 9.95 -2.83 1.33
CA ARG A 154 9.41 -2.59 2.67
C ARG A 154 10.48 -2.41 3.72
N ASN A 155 11.46 -3.31 3.72
CA ASN A 155 12.53 -3.27 4.70
C ASN A 155 13.39 -2.01 4.53
N ASN A 156 13.63 -1.57 3.28
CA ASN A 156 14.66 -0.57 2.97
C ASN A 156 14.12 0.82 2.58
N ALA A 157 12.95 0.90 1.97
CA ALA A 157 12.30 2.14 1.51
C ALA A 157 11.05 2.52 2.32
N GLY A 158 10.41 1.58 3.02
CA GLY A 158 9.36 1.94 4.01
C GLY A 158 9.93 2.73 5.20
N TYR A 159 11.20 2.48 5.56
CA TYR A 159 11.85 3.01 6.76
C TYR A 159 13.19 3.71 6.47
N HIS A 160 13.17 4.72 5.58
CA HIS A 160 14.38 5.39 5.02
C HIS A 160 15.38 5.98 6.03
N TYR A 161 14.96 6.28 7.26
CA TYR A 161 15.84 6.86 8.27
C TYR A 161 16.57 5.78 9.10
N TYR A 162 16.08 4.55 9.07
CA TYR A 162 16.54 3.46 9.94
C TYR A 162 17.51 2.52 9.23
N GLN A 163 17.38 2.34 7.91
CA GLN A 163 18.29 1.52 7.13
C GLN A 163 19.33 2.38 6.42
N SER A 164 20.61 2.04 6.66
CA SER A 164 21.80 2.82 6.36
C SER A 164 21.80 3.51 4.97
N GLY A 165 22.55 4.61 4.84
CA GLY A 165 22.72 5.34 3.59
C GLY A 165 23.19 4.49 2.39
N GLN A 166 23.55 3.22 2.57
CA GLN A 166 23.92 2.28 1.52
C GLN A 166 22.82 2.07 0.47
N ASN A 167 21.56 1.88 0.87
CA ASN A 167 20.46 1.64 -0.07
C ASN A 167 20.11 2.89 -0.88
N LEU A 168 20.06 4.05 -0.22
CA LEU A 168 19.88 5.34 -0.89
C LEU A 168 21.04 5.64 -1.83
N THR A 169 22.28 5.32 -1.43
CA THR A 169 23.46 5.44 -2.29
C THR A 169 23.36 4.50 -3.49
N ALA A 170 22.89 3.25 -3.30
CA ALA A 170 22.69 2.31 -4.39
C ALA A 170 21.60 2.78 -5.36
N GLY A 171 20.50 3.35 -4.85
CA GLY A 171 19.45 3.92 -5.67
C GLY A 171 19.89 5.18 -6.43
N PHE A 172 20.63 6.07 -5.77
CA PHE A 172 21.24 7.25 -6.39
C PHE A 172 22.21 6.83 -7.51
N ARG A 173 23.09 5.86 -7.22
CA ARG A 173 24.00 5.30 -8.22
C ARG A 173 23.25 4.71 -9.40
N TYR A 174 22.23 3.90 -9.12
CA TYR A 174 21.43 3.28 -10.16
C TYR A 174 20.78 4.34 -11.06
N HIS A 175 20.10 5.33 -10.46
CA HIS A 175 19.38 6.38 -11.18
C HIS A 175 20.29 7.25 -12.05
N PHE A 176 21.41 7.74 -11.49
CA PHE A 176 22.25 8.74 -12.14
C PHE A 176 23.43 8.15 -12.95
N PHE A 177 23.80 6.88 -12.75
CA PHE A 177 25.03 6.33 -13.34
C PHE A 177 24.87 4.95 -14.01
N GLU A 178 23.89 4.13 -13.62
CA GLU A 178 23.77 2.75 -14.13
C GLU A 178 22.63 2.59 -15.15
N ILE A 179 21.59 3.44 -15.08
CA ILE A 179 20.60 3.55 -16.16
C ILE A 179 21.25 4.22 -17.37
N ASP A 180 20.92 3.75 -18.58
CA ASP A 180 21.43 4.36 -19.82
C ASP A 180 20.96 5.82 -19.96
N ASN A 181 21.86 6.74 -19.64
CA ASN A 181 21.64 8.18 -19.66
C ASN A 181 21.75 8.79 -21.07
N THR A 182 22.03 7.99 -22.11
CA THR A 182 22.13 8.50 -23.48
C THR A 182 20.77 8.95 -24.02
N THR A 183 19.67 8.37 -23.53
CA THR A 183 18.29 8.68 -23.93
C THR A 183 17.51 9.47 -22.88
N ASN A 184 17.95 9.49 -21.62
CA ASN A 184 17.19 10.08 -20.51
C ASN A 184 17.92 11.28 -19.88
N LEU A 185 17.71 12.47 -20.46
CA LEU A 185 18.38 13.73 -20.02
C LEU A 185 18.10 14.10 -18.56
N GLN A 186 16.98 13.63 -17.99
CA GLN A 186 16.61 13.83 -16.59
C GLN A 186 17.63 13.20 -15.63
N ASN A 187 18.26 12.09 -16.03
CA ASN A 187 19.18 11.34 -15.17
C ASN A 187 20.62 11.86 -15.25
N LYS A 188 20.89 12.89 -16.07
CA LYS A 188 22.24 13.47 -16.22
C LYS A 188 22.64 14.40 -15.08
N PHE A 189 21.69 15.01 -14.39
CA PHE A 189 21.96 16.03 -13.37
C PHE A 189 21.12 15.81 -12.12
N ALA A 190 21.74 16.03 -10.96
CA ALA A 190 21.05 16.06 -9.68
C ALA A 190 20.37 17.43 -9.48
N TYR A 191 19.07 17.50 -9.76
CA TYR A 191 18.30 18.75 -9.67
C TYR A 191 17.83 19.06 -8.24
N TYR A 192 17.69 20.35 -7.95
CA TYR A 192 16.99 20.88 -6.78
C TYR A 192 16.37 22.24 -7.13
N SER A 193 15.23 22.55 -6.52
CA SER A 193 14.68 23.90 -6.50
C SER A 193 15.02 24.55 -5.15
N TYR A 194 15.38 25.82 -5.20
CA TYR A 194 15.71 26.58 -4.00
C TYR A 194 15.30 28.03 -4.16
N ARG A 195 14.39 28.48 -3.28
CA ARG A 195 14.09 29.89 -3.07
C ARG A 195 14.15 30.18 -1.58
N ARG A 196 15.00 31.14 -1.20
CA ARG A 196 15.26 31.48 0.20
C ARG A 196 13.95 31.83 0.91
N SER A 197 13.70 31.20 2.04
CA SER A 197 12.54 31.46 2.92
C SER A 197 11.16 31.07 2.37
N GLU A 198 11.08 30.32 1.26
CA GLU A 198 9.81 29.80 0.73
C GLU A 198 9.81 28.27 0.79
N PHE A 199 9.16 27.71 1.81
CA PHE A 199 9.10 26.26 2.05
C PHE A 199 8.63 25.48 0.82
N ASP A 200 7.54 25.93 0.19
CA ASP A 200 6.93 25.26 -0.97
C ASP A 200 7.79 25.36 -2.25
N ALA A 201 8.80 26.23 -2.27
CA ALA A 201 9.70 26.44 -3.41
C ALA A 201 11.07 25.75 -3.22
N ILE A 202 11.24 24.98 -2.14
CA ILE A 202 12.44 24.19 -1.88
C ILE A 202 12.12 22.71 -2.07
N ARG A 203 12.80 22.06 -3.02
CA ARG A 203 12.72 20.61 -3.19
C ARG A 203 14.03 20.01 -3.67
N TYR A 204 14.43 18.92 -3.04
CA TYR A 204 15.63 18.16 -3.38
C TYR A 204 15.27 16.99 -4.29
N TYR A 205 15.00 17.27 -5.57
CA TYR A 205 14.55 16.25 -6.54
C TYR A 205 15.52 15.06 -6.65
N TYR A 206 16.82 15.29 -6.49
CA TYR A 206 17.82 14.20 -6.49
C TYR A 206 17.63 13.19 -5.36
N ALA A 207 17.05 13.60 -4.22
CA ALA A 207 16.78 12.71 -3.09
C ALA A 207 15.56 11.82 -3.39
N ASP A 208 14.52 12.39 -4.00
CA ASP A 208 13.36 11.66 -4.51
C ASP A 208 13.81 10.64 -5.58
N ALA A 209 14.69 11.05 -6.50
CA ALA A 209 15.27 10.20 -7.54
C ALA A 209 16.12 9.04 -6.97
N ALA A 210 16.82 9.25 -5.85
CA ALA A 210 17.57 8.18 -5.19
C ALA A 210 16.64 7.07 -4.65
N VAL A 211 15.49 7.46 -4.09
CA VAL A 211 14.47 6.51 -3.64
C VAL A 211 13.88 5.79 -4.84
N ASP A 212 13.46 6.53 -5.86
CA ASP A 212 12.88 5.98 -7.08
C ASP A 212 13.84 4.98 -7.75
N GLY A 213 15.12 5.34 -7.85
CA GLY A 213 16.18 4.48 -8.36
C GLY A 213 16.36 3.19 -7.56
N TYR A 214 16.27 3.25 -6.23
CA TYR A 214 16.35 2.04 -5.40
C TYR A 214 15.18 1.10 -5.69
N ILE A 215 13.97 1.65 -5.75
CA ILE A 215 12.75 0.87 -6.03
C ILE A 215 12.82 0.27 -7.44
N ALA A 216 13.21 1.06 -8.44
CA ALA A 216 13.37 0.60 -9.82
C ALA A 216 14.42 -0.51 -9.93
N LYS A 217 15.52 -0.41 -9.18
CA LYS A 217 16.53 -1.47 -9.09
C LYS A 217 15.94 -2.76 -8.51
N CYS A 218 15.24 -2.70 -7.39
CA CYS A 218 14.57 -3.87 -6.81
C CYS A 218 13.58 -4.51 -7.78
N ALA A 219 12.81 -3.69 -8.52
CA ALA A 219 11.86 -4.16 -9.52
C ALA A 219 12.51 -4.90 -10.69
N LEU A 220 13.66 -4.40 -11.14
CA LEU A 220 14.45 -5.03 -12.19
C LEU A 220 15.05 -6.37 -11.69
N GLU A 221 15.64 -6.38 -10.49
CA GLU A 221 16.25 -7.57 -9.90
C GLU A 221 15.28 -8.74 -9.77
N VAL A 222 14.02 -8.48 -9.40
CA VAL A 222 12.98 -9.53 -9.28
C VAL A 222 12.27 -9.82 -10.61
N GLY A 223 12.60 -9.08 -11.68
CA GLY A 223 12.01 -9.25 -13.00
C GLY A 223 10.54 -8.81 -13.11
N LEU A 224 10.13 -7.75 -12.37
CA LEU A 224 8.82 -7.11 -12.51
C LEU A 224 8.78 -6.08 -13.64
N GLY A 225 9.93 -5.50 -14.01
CA GLY A 225 10.07 -4.54 -15.10
C GLY A 225 10.20 -3.11 -14.61
N SER A 226 9.49 -2.16 -15.25
CA SER A 226 9.61 -0.73 -14.96
C SER A 226 8.91 -0.31 -13.67
N ILE A 227 9.32 0.84 -13.14
CA ILE A 227 8.71 1.47 -11.96
C ILE A 227 7.22 1.80 -12.18
N GLU A 228 6.82 2.21 -13.39
CA GLU A 228 5.42 2.47 -13.74
C GLU A 228 4.57 1.22 -13.58
N LYS A 229 5.09 0.08 -14.07
CA LYS A 229 4.40 -1.21 -13.95
C LYS A 229 4.26 -1.61 -12.48
N VAL A 230 5.31 -1.42 -11.69
CA VAL A 230 5.30 -1.69 -10.24
C VAL A 230 4.30 -0.83 -9.49
N ILE A 231 4.26 0.48 -9.75
CA ILE A 231 3.29 1.39 -9.14
C ILE A 231 1.86 0.94 -9.45
N LYS A 232 1.60 0.57 -10.70
CA LYS A 232 0.30 0.03 -11.12
C LYS A 232 -0.04 -1.27 -10.38
N LEU A 233 0.92 -2.19 -10.29
CA LEU A 233 0.75 -3.47 -9.59
C LEU A 233 0.45 -3.28 -8.09
N ILE A 234 1.19 -2.40 -7.40
CA ILE A 234 0.92 -2.10 -5.99
C ILE A 234 -0.46 -1.47 -5.83
N PHE A 235 -0.82 -0.53 -6.70
CA PHE A 235 -2.13 0.09 -6.66
C PHE A 235 -3.26 -0.91 -6.90
N GLU A 236 -3.14 -1.77 -7.91
CA GLU A 236 -4.09 -2.85 -8.18
C GLU A 236 -4.22 -3.78 -6.97
N TYR A 237 -3.10 -4.16 -6.36
CA TYR A 237 -3.10 -4.97 -5.14
C TYR A 237 -3.73 -4.25 -3.95
N THR A 238 -3.62 -2.93 -3.86
CA THR A 238 -4.30 -2.08 -2.86
C THR A 238 -5.81 -2.15 -3.02
N VAL A 239 -6.30 -2.02 -4.25
CA VAL A 239 -7.73 -2.12 -4.58
C VAL A 239 -8.25 -3.53 -4.29
N GLU A 240 -7.51 -4.55 -4.71
CA GLU A 240 -7.84 -5.95 -4.45
C GLU A 240 -7.92 -6.25 -2.94
N THR A 241 -6.93 -5.79 -2.17
CA THR A 241 -6.88 -5.99 -0.72
C THR A 241 -8.03 -5.27 -0.02
N SER A 242 -8.32 -4.02 -0.41
CA SER A 242 -9.46 -3.26 0.11
C SER A 242 -10.78 -4.00 -0.15
N ARG A 243 -10.94 -4.61 -1.33
CA ARG A 243 -12.11 -5.45 -1.67
C ARG A 243 -12.22 -6.68 -0.78
N VAL A 244 -11.12 -7.41 -0.56
CA VAL A 244 -11.10 -8.59 0.33
C VAL A 244 -11.53 -8.20 1.75
N ILE A 245 -10.95 -7.13 2.30
CA ILE A 245 -11.28 -6.66 3.65
C ILE A 245 -12.75 -6.23 3.73
N SER A 246 -13.26 -5.52 2.72
CA SER A 246 -14.69 -5.16 2.65
C SER A 246 -15.60 -6.38 2.74
N ARG A 247 -15.28 -7.47 2.03
CA ARG A 247 -16.09 -8.71 2.05
C ARG A 247 -16.03 -9.44 3.39
N LEU A 248 -14.88 -9.41 4.04
CA LEU A 248 -14.74 -9.94 5.40
C LEU A 248 -15.59 -9.13 6.39
N LEU A 249 -15.59 -7.80 6.26
CA LEU A 249 -16.42 -6.90 7.07
C LEU A 249 -17.91 -7.09 6.80
N GLU A 250 -18.31 -7.23 5.54
CA GLU A 250 -19.71 -7.50 5.16
C GLU A 250 -20.21 -8.81 5.77
N SER A 251 -19.45 -9.89 5.63
CA SER A 251 -19.76 -11.19 6.25
C SER A 251 -19.94 -11.05 7.76
N TYR A 252 -19.00 -10.37 8.42
CA TYR A 252 -19.06 -10.12 9.86
C TYR A 252 -20.30 -9.31 10.27
N LEU A 253 -20.68 -8.29 9.49
CA LEU A 253 -21.80 -7.42 9.80
C LEU A 253 -23.16 -8.08 9.54
N ASP A 254 -23.26 -8.94 8.53
CA ASP A 254 -24.50 -9.63 8.17
C ASP A 254 -24.92 -10.68 9.21
N GLU A 255 -23.97 -11.24 9.97
CA GLU A 255 -24.26 -12.14 11.10
C GLU A 255 -24.78 -11.40 12.35
N LYS A 256 -24.58 -10.09 12.43
CA LYS A 256 -24.97 -9.34 13.63
C LYS A 256 -26.46 -9.03 13.54
N PRO A 257 -27.27 -9.33 14.58
CA PRO A 257 -28.72 -9.17 14.52
C PRO A 257 -29.13 -7.76 14.09
N ASN A 258 -30.06 -7.64 13.15
CA ASN A 258 -30.71 -6.37 12.83
C ASN A 258 -31.51 -5.96 14.08
N VAL A 259 -31.07 -4.91 14.77
CA VAL A 259 -31.84 -4.28 15.85
C VAL A 259 -32.27 -2.92 15.38
#